data_AF-A0A800DMH6-F1
#
_entry.id   AF-A0A800DMH6-F1
#
_cell.length_a   1.000
_cell.length_b   1.000
_cell.length_c   1.000
_cell.angle_alpha   90.00
_cell.angle_beta   90.00
_cell.angle_gamma   90.00
#
_symmetry.space_group_name_H-M   'P 1'
#
loop_
_entity.id
_entity.type
_entity.pdbx_description
1 polymer ?
#
loop_
_entity_poly.entity_id
_entity_poly.type
_entity_poly.pdbx_seq_one_letter_code
_entity_poly.pdbx_strand_id
1 'polypeptide(L)' 'MLAQLLEWHKKVFVHCHAGISRSTTVVSTYLANTQSTNFDEALAIVQMRRPDANPHFYLRELARTLPPLF' A
#
# COMPACT_ATOMS: atom_id res chain seq x y z
N MET A 1 -6.70 8.52 -6.15
CA MET A 1 -5.90 9.55 -5.43
C MET A 1 -4.38 9.37 -5.61
N LEU A 2 -3.77 8.25 -5.21
CA LEU A 2 -2.31 8.06 -5.38
C LEU A 2 -1.86 8.00 -6.85
N ALA A 3 -2.60 7.30 -7.72
CA ALA A 3 -2.35 7.29 -9.17
C ALA A 3 -2.32 8.73 -9.73
N GLN A 4 -3.33 9.54 -9.41
CA GLN A 4 -3.41 10.93 -9.85
C GLN A 4 -2.22 11.78 -9.40
N LEU A 5 -1.77 11.61 -8.15
CA LEU A 5 -0.60 12.32 -7.63
C LEU A 5 0.69 11.91 -8.36
N LEU A 6 0.82 10.64 -8.77
CA LEU A 6 1.95 10.15 -9.55
C LEU A 6 1.89 10.58 -11.02
N GLU A 7 0.71 10.82 -11.57
CA GLU A 7 0.56 11.43 -12.90
C GLU A 7 0.97 12.91 -12.89
N TRP A 8 0.55 13.66 -11.85
CA TRP A 8 0.81 15.09 -11.77
C TRP A 8 2.21 15.43 -11.24
N HIS A 9 2.84 14.52 -10.51
CA HIS A 9 4.14 14.73 -9.90
C HIS A 9 5.12 13.60 -10.19
N LYS A 10 6.42 13.92 -10.27
CA LYS A 10 7.45 12.91 -10.53
C LYS A 10 7.64 11.90 -9.39
N LYS A 11 7.35 12.29 -8.14
CA LYS A 11 7.55 11.47 -6.94
C LYS A 11 6.52 11.83 -5.86
N VAL A 12 6.03 10.82 -5.14
CA VAL A 12 5.12 10.99 -4.01
C VAL A 12 5.73 10.32 -2.77
N PHE A 13 5.75 11.03 -1.65
CA PHE A 13 6.17 10.49 -0.36
C PHE A 13 4.94 10.19 0.51
N VAL A 14 4.72 8.91 0.80
CA VAL A 14 3.60 8.46 1.66
C VAL A 14 4.16 8.08 3.02
N HIS A 15 3.65 8.70 4.09
CA HIS A 15 4.11 8.43 5.44
C HIS A 15 2.94 8.31 6.44
N CYS A 16 3.24 7.69 7.58
CA CYS A 16 2.45 7.81 8.79
C CYS A 16 3.41 8.12 9.94
N HIS A 17 2.99 7.99 11.21
CA HIS A 17 3.87 8.30 12.34
C HIS A 17 5.15 7.43 12.37
N ALA A 18 5.01 6.12 12.25
CA ALA A 18 6.14 5.18 12.34
C ALA A 18 6.59 4.61 10.98
N GLY A 19 5.83 4.85 9.90
CA GLY A 19 6.11 4.22 8.60
C GLY A 19 5.86 2.71 8.54
N ILE A 20 5.27 2.10 9.57
CA ILE A 20 5.12 0.65 9.71
C ILE A 20 3.75 0.14 9.23
N SER A 21 2.67 0.82 9.59
CA SER A 21 1.31 0.27 9.48
C SER A 21 0.45 0.99 8.44
N ARG A 22 -0.08 2.19 8.74
CA ARG A 22 -1.02 2.92 7.86
C ARG A 22 -0.46 3.24 6.47
N SER A 23 0.74 3.81 6.41
CA SER A 23 1.39 4.14 5.13
C SER A 23 1.70 2.89 4.31
N THR A 24 2.12 1.81 4.97
CA THR A 24 2.35 0.52 4.36
C THR A 24 1.07 -0.02 3.73
N THR A 25 -0.05 -0.02 4.47
CA THR A 25 -1.35 -0.45 3.93
C THR A 25 -1.71 0.33 2.68
N VAL A 26 -1.62 1.66 2.71
CA VAL A 26 -1.95 2.51 1.57
C VAL A 26 -1.09 2.20 0.35
N VAL A 27 0.21 2.03 0.52
CA VAL A 27 1.14 1.71 -0.58
C VAL A 27 0.90 0.29 -1.10
N SER A 28 0.74 -0.70 -0.23
CA SER A 28 0.48 -2.09 -0.63
C SER A 28 -0.86 -2.24 -1.35
N THR A 29 -1.93 -1.58 -0.90
CA THR A 29 -3.22 -1.58 -1.60
C THR A 29 -3.10 -0.94 -2.98
N TYR A 30 -2.36 0.17 -3.10
CA TYR A 30 -2.11 0.81 -4.40
C TYR A 30 -1.36 -0.13 -5.37
N LEU A 31 -0.31 -0.80 -4.89
CA LEU A 31 0.46 -1.75 -5.69
C LEU A 31 -0.40 -2.96 -6.11
N ALA A 32 -1.19 -3.52 -5.18
CA ALA A 32 -2.11 -4.62 -5.48
C ALA A 32 -3.07 -4.27 -6.62
N ASN A 33 -3.68 -3.08 -6.53
CA ASN A 33 -4.61 -2.60 -7.54
C ASN A 33 -3.94 -2.36 -8.91
N THR A 34 -2.76 -1.74 -8.92
CA THR A 34 -2.08 -1.34 -10.16
C THR A 34 -1.33 -2.48 -10.85
N GLN A 35 -0.99 -3.54 -10.12
CA GLN A 35 -0.29 -4.71 -10.64
C GLN A 35 -1.22 -5.92 -10.82
N SER A 36 -2.51 -5.77 -10.55
CA SER A 36 -3.50 -6.86 -10.59
C SER A 36 -3.09 -8.06 -9.71
N THR A 37 -2.51 -7.80 -8.54
CA THR A 37 -2.11 -8.80 -7.54
C THR A 37 -2.99 -8.71 -6.30
N ASN A 38 -2.90 -9.68 -5.39
CA ASN A 38 -3.57 -9.54 -4.09
C ASN A 38 -2.76 -8.65 -3.12
N PHE A 39 -3.41 -8.22 -2.03
CA PHE A 39 -2.78 -7.35 -1.02
C PHE A 39 -1.53 -7.97 -0.38
N ASP A 40 -1.53 -9.27 -0.12
CA ASP A 40 -0.42 -9.93 0.57
C ASP A 40 0.82 -10.05 -0.33
N GLU A 41 0.62 -10.32 -1.63
CA GLU A 41 1.69 -10.28 -2.64
C GLU A 41 2.29 -8.86 -2.73
N ALA A 42 1.44 -7.83 -2.78
CA ALA A 42 1.90 -6.45 -2.80
C ALA A 42 2.61 -6.03 -1.50
N LEU A 43 2.13 -6.52 -0.35
CA LEU A 43 2.79 -6.30 0.94
C LEU A 43 4.17 -6.95 0.98
N ALA A 44 4.32 -8.16 0.45
CA ALA A 44 5.63 -8.83 0.35
C ALA A 44 6.63 -7.98 -0.46
N ILE A 45 6.18 -7.35 -1.55
CA ILE A 45 7.02 -6.42 -2.34
C ILE A 45 7.47 -5.23 -1.49
N VAL A 46 6.57 -4.64 -0.70
CA VAL A 46 6.92 -3.54 0.21
C VAL A 46 7.90 -4.01 1.28
N GLN A 47 7.69 -5.19 1.86
CA GLN A 47 8.55 -5.78 2.89
C GLN A 47 9.97 -6.07 2.39
N MET A 48 10.14 -6.46 1.12
CA MET A 48 11.47 -6.60 0.51
C MET A 48 12.30 -5.31 0.55
N ARG A 49 11.65 -4.14 0.54
CA ARG A 49 12.31 -2.83 0.61
C ARG A 49 12.28 -2.20 2.00
N ARG A 50 11.28 -2.56 2.82
CA ARG A 50 11.07 -2.08 4.19
C ARG A 50 10.68 -3.26 5.09
N PRO A 51 11.64 -4.00 5.67
CA PRO A 51 11.35 -5.20 6.47
C PRO A 51 10.39 -4.97 7.65
N ASP A 52 10.39 -3.77 8.24
CA ASP A 52 9.51 -3.40 9.37
C ASP A 52 8.06 -3.12 8.95
N ALA A 53 7.75 -3.18 7.65
CA ALA A 53 6.40 -2.99 7.13
C ALA A 53 5.45 -4.06 7.69
N ASN A 54 4.60 -3.64 8.63
CA ASN A 54 3.67 -4.52 9.34
C ASN A 54 2.34 -3.79 9.56
N PRO A 55 1.40 -3.86 8.61
CA PRO A 55 0.05 -3.35 8.76
C PRO A 55 -0.63 -3.88 10.02
N HIS A 56 -1.36 -3.01 10.72
CA HIS A 56 -2.22 -3.46 11.80
C HIS A 56 -3.26 -4.45 11.26
N PHE A 57 -3.62 -5.47 12.05
CA PHE A 57 -4.52 -6.55 11.65
C PHE A 57 -5.78 -6.05 10.92
N TYR A 58 -6.54 -5.13 11.53
CA TYR A 58 -7.76 -4.58 10.91
C TYR A 58 -7.52 -3.84 9.59
N LEU A 59 -6.36 -3.19 9.41
CA LEU A 59 -6.04 -2.54 8.14
C LEU A 59 -5.71 -3.54 7.05
N ARG A 60 -5.06 -4.66 7.41
CA ARG A 60 -4.79 -5.77 6.48
C ARG A 60 -6.09 -6.42 6.04
N GLU A 61 -7.00 -6.72 6.98
CA GLU A 61 -8.30 -7.32 6.65
C GLU A 61 -9.17 -6.39 5.80
N LEU A 62 -9.20 -5.10 6.12
CA LEU A 62 -9.87 -4.11 5.29
C LEU A 62 -9.29 -4.12 3.87
N ALA A 63 -7.96 -4.05 3.73
CA ALA A 63 -7.32 -4.00 2.42
C ALA A 63 -7.50 -5.26 1.56
N ARG A 64 -7.70 -6.43 2.17
CA ARG A 64 -7.99 -7.69 1.46
C ARG A 64 -9.43 -7.78 0.94
N THR A 65 -10.36 -7.15 1.65
CA THR A 65 -11.79 -7.22 1.34
C THR A 65 -12.28 -6.04 0.50
N LEU A 66 -11.48 -4.99 0.38
CA LEU A 66 -11.79 -3.87 -0.50
C LEU A 66 -11.81 -4.34 -1.97
N PRO A 67 -12.84 -3.95 -2.75
CA PRO A 67 -12.81 -4.14 -4.18
C PRO A 67 -11.66 -3.34 -4.79
N PRO A 68 -11.18 -3.72 -6.00
CA PRO A 68 -10.23 -2.90 -6.75
C PRO A 68 -10.72 -1.46 -6.78
N LEU A 69 -9.88 -0.54 -6.31
CA LEU A 69 -10.20 0.88 -6.31
C LEU A 69 -10.05 1.37 -7.75
N PHE A 70 -11.16 1.45 -8.47
CA PHE A 70 -11.26 2.09 -9.78
C PHE A 70 -11.19 3.62 -9.61
#